data_AF-F4GXY0-F1
#
_entry.id   AF-F4GXY0-F1
#
_cell.length_a   1.000
_cell.length_b   1.000
_cell.length_c   1.000
_cell.angle_alpha   90.00
_cell.angle_beta   90.00
_cell.angle_gamma   90.00
#
_symmetry.space_group_name_H-M   'P 1'
#
loop_
_entity.id
_entity.type
_entity.pdbx_description
1 polymer ?
#
loop_
_entity_poly.entity_id
_entity_poly.type
_entity_poly.pdbx_seq_one_letter_code
_entity_poly.pdbx_strand_id
1 'polypeptide(L)'
;MRSFVVIAVIVLAGCATAPTWYKDGATQASFDADKAECQYEAIKHAGNYGTSVGQGYAAAMHRDSIIMACLRHKGYSTTAPTYAKQEPFTPVELKEGLLPTQ
;
A
#
# COMPACT_ATOMS: atom_id res chain seq x y z
N MET A 1 31.08 14.01 18.57
CA MET A 1 29.80 13.54 19.13
C MET A 1 28.56 14.12 18.43
N ARG A 2 28.50 15.43 18.12
CA ARG A 2 27.36 16.04 17.41
C ARG A 2 27.06 15.46 16.00
N SER A 3 28.08 15.10 15.22
CA SER A 3 27.87 14.59 13.84
C SER A 3 27.24 13.19 13.77
N PHE A 4 27.41 12.35 14.80
CA PHE A 4 26.79 11.01 14.84
C PHE A 4 25.28 11.09 15.02
N VAL A 5 24.79 12.11 15.73
CA VAL A 5 23.35 12.30 15.96
C VAL A 5 22.62 12.66 14.66
N VAL A 6 23.23 13.50 13.81
CA VAL A 6 22.64 13.90 12.53
C VAL A 6 22.52 12.70 11.57
N ILE A 7 23.56 11.86 11.50
CA ILE A 7 23.55 10.65 10.68
C ILE A 7 22.48 9.66 11.17
N ALA A 8 22.37 9.48 12.48
CA ALA A 8 21.34 8.61 13.06
C ALA A 8 19.91 9.06 12.68
N VAL A 9 19.62 10.37 12.75
CA VAL A 9 18.28 10.90 12.41
C VAL A 9 17.92 10.68 10.93
N ILE A 10 18.89 10.77 10.02
CA ILE A 10 18.66 10.56 8.58
C ILE A 10 18.35 9.08 8.29
N VAL A 11 19.03 8.15 8.97
CA VAL A 11 18.81 6.71 8.79
C VAL A 11 17.43 6.27 9.30
N LEU A 12 16.90 6.91 10.36
CA LEU A 12 15.54 6.60 10.85
C LEU A 12 14.42 7.17 9.96
N ALA A 13 14.65 8.24 9.20
CA ALA A 13 13.64 8.83 8.33
C ALA A 13 13.28 7.95 7.12
N GLY A 14 14.15 7.00 6.74
CA GLY A 14 13.94 6.13 5.57
C GLY A 14 13.05 4.91 5.80
N CYS A 15 12.66 4.60 7.05
CA CYS A 15 12.00 3.33 7.36
C CYS A 15 10.45 3.39 7.38
N ALA A 16 9.85 4.56 7.21
CA ALA A 16 8.40 4.76 7.24
C ALA A 16 7.80 4.80 5.82
N THR A 17 7.95 3.72 5.05
CA THR A 17 7.21 3.56 3.80
C THR A 17 5.74 3.28 4.12
N ALA A 18 4.87 4.25 3.85
CA ALA A 18 3.43 4.04 3.95
C ALA A 18 2.98 2.96 2.94
N PRO A 19 2.04 2.07 3.32
CA PRO A 19 1.52 1.07 2.41
C PRO A 19 0.84 1.74 1.21
N THR A 20 1.30 1.41 0.01
CA THR A 20 0.74 1.94 -1.24
C THR A 20 -0.49 1.12 -1.62
N TRP A 21 -1.57 1.81 -1.98
CA TRP A 21 -2.81 1.18 -2.44
C TRP A 21 -2.91 1.28 -3.96
N TYR A 22 -3.36 0.20 -4.59
CA TYR A 22 -3.42 0.05 -6.03
C TYR A 22 -4.82 -0.35 -6.48
N LYS A 23 -5.27 0.25 -7.58
CA LYS A 23 -6.52 -0.07 -8.27
C LYS A 23 -6.33 0.29 -9.75
N ASP A 24 -6.78 -0.57 -10.66
CA ASP A 24 -6.61 -0.34 -12.09
C ASP A 24 -7.32 0.95 -12.53
N GLY A 25 -6.58 1.82 -13.21
CA GLY A 25 -7.09 3.12 -13.68
C GLY A 25 -7.32 4.17 -12.58
N ALA A 26 -7.00 3.88 -11.32
CA ALA A 26 -7.12 4.86 -10.24
C ALA A 26 -5.98 5.89 -10.30
N THR A 27 -6.35 7.16 -10.21
CA THR A 27 -5.43 8.28 -10.02
C THR A 27 -5.30 8.60 -8.53
N GLN A 28 -4.25 9.34 -8.15
CA GLN A 28 -4.08 9.83 -6.79
C GLN A 28 -5.31 10.61 -6.30
N ALA A 29 -5.88 11.47 -7.16
CA ALA A 29 -7.07 12.24 -6.84
C ALA A 29 -8.30 11.35 -6.56
N SER A 30 -8.49 10.27 -7.33
CA SER A 30 -9.58 9.32 -7.08
C SER A 30 -9.37 8.52 -5.79
N PHE A 31 -8.11 8.17 -5.47
CA PHE A 31 -7.78 7.50 -4.22
C PHE A 31 -8.07 8.40 -3.02
N ASP A 32 -7.67 9.67 -3.08
CA ASP A 32 -7.90 10.61 -1.99
C ASP A 32 -9.40 10.86 -1.74
N ALA A 33 -10.20 10.95 -2.81
CA ALA A 33 -11.65 11.05 -2.73
C ALA A 33 -12.29 9.78 -2.11
N ASP A 34 -11.93 8.60 -2.62
CA ASP A 34 -12.42 7.32 -2.10
C ASP A 34 -12.02 7.10 -0.64
N LYS A 35 -10.79 7.48 -0.28
CA LYS A 35 -10.28 7.40 1.08
C LYS A 35 -11.04 8.33 2.02
N ALA A 36 -11.34 9.56 1.60
CA ALA A 36 -12.11 10.51 2.40
C ALA A 36 -13.54 10.00 2.67
N GLU A 37 -14.19 9.39 1.67
CA GLU A 37 -15.48 8.74 1.83
C GLU A 37 -15.41 7.58 2.84
N CYS A 38 -14.41 6.70 2.70
CA CYS A 38 -14.18 5.61 3.64
C CYS A 38 -13.88 6.08 5.08
N GLN A 39 -13.18 7.21 5.23
CA GLN A 39 -12.91 7.83 6.53
C GLN A 39 -14.21 8.35 7.17
N TYR A 40 -15.09 8.94 6.38
CA TYR A 40 -16.39 9.42 6.87
C TYR A 40 -17.23 8.27 7.42
N GLU A 41 -17.32 7.16 6.68
CA GLU A 41 -18.02 5.96 7.14
C GLU A 41 -17.35 5.36 8.39
N ALA A 42 -16.01 5.32 8.44
CA ALA A 42 -15.30 4.84 9.62
C ALA A 42 -15.59 5.70 10.86
N ILE A 43 -15.70 7.03 10.74
CA ILE A 43 -16.05 7.91 11.86
C ILE A 43 -17.49 7.65 12.32
N LYS A 44 -18.41 7.49 11.37
CA LYS A 44 -19.83 7.20 11.64
C LYS A 44 -20.01 5.87 12.37
N HIS A 45 -19.21 4.87 12.05
CA HIS A 45 -19.30 3.52 12.62
C HIS A 45 -18.41 3.26 13.82
N ALA A 46 -17.33 4.02 14.01
CA ALA A 46 -16.40 3.83 15.12
C ALA A 46 -17.02 4.13 16.50
N GLY A 47 -18.09 4.92 16.59
CA GLY A 47 -18.70 5.26 17.88
C GLY A 47 -17.76 6.05 18.82
N ASN A 48 -18.22 6.27 20.05
CA ASN A 48 -17.50 7.06 21.04
C ASN A 48 -16.57 6.16 21.89
N TYR A 49 -15.27 6.24 21.64
CA TYR A 49 -14.26 5.56 22.47
C TYR A 49 -13.81 6.48 23.61
N GLY A 50 -13.60 5.91 24.81
CA GLY A 50 -13.21 6.67 25.99
C GLY A 50 -11.83 7.35 25.87
N THR A 51 -11.55 8.27 26.79
CA THR A 51 -10.40 9.20 26.73
C THR A 51 -9.07 8.61 27.19
N SER A 52 -9.03 7.34 27.61
CA SER A 52 -7.78 6.71 28.03
C SER A 52 -6.87 6.41 26.83
N VAL A 53 -5.55 6.50 27.02
CA VAL A 53 -4.56 6.30 25.94
C VAL A 53 -4.71 4.92 25.28
N GLY A 54 -4.96 3.87 26.05
CA GLY A 54 -5.19 2.52 25.52
C GLY A 54 -6.48 2.40 24.70
N GLN A 55 -7.56 3.09 25.11
CA GLN A 55 -8.80 3.14 24.34
C GLN A 55 -8.67 3.97 23.07
N GLY A 56 -7.90 5.06 23.11
CA GLY A 56 -7.59 5.86 21.92
C GLY A 56 -6.83 5.07 20.86
N TYR A 57 -5.89 4.22 21.28
CA TYR A 57 -5.18 3.33 20.36
C TYR A 57 -6.09 2.24 19.76
N ALA A 58 -6.91 1.60 20.59
CA ALA A 58 -7.89 0.62 20.11
C ALA A 58 -8.91 1.24 19.14
N ALA A 59 -9.35 2.47 19.41
CA ALA A 59 -10.22 3.25 18.54
C ALA A 59 -9.57 3.54 17.18
N ALA A 60 -8.30 3.95 17.18
CA ALA A 60 -7.55 4.21 15.96
C ALA A 60 -7.41 2.94 15.11
N MET A 61 -7.02 1.83 15.73
CA MET A 61 -6.92 0.53 15.05
C MET A 61 -8.26 0.07 14.48
N HIS A 62 -9.36 0.27 15.22
CA HIS A 62 -10.68 -0.09 14.72
C HIS A 62 -11.08 0.75 13.50
N ARG A 63 -10.86 2.08 13.54
CA ARG A 63 -11.10 2.98 12.40
C ARG A 63 -10.29 2.56 11.18
N ASP A 64 -9.01 2.26 11.36
CA ASP A 64 -8.14 1.81 10.27
C ASP A 64 -8.66 0.52 9.64
N SER A 65 -9.15 -0.43 10.44
CA SER A 65 -9.72 -1.68 9.92
C SER A 65 -10.96 -1.44 9.04
N ILE A 66 -11.82 -0.48 9.40
CA ILE A 66 -13.01 -0.11 8.62
C ILE A 66 -12.59 0.57 7.32
N ILE A 67 -11.62 1.49 7.38
CA ILE A 67 -11.10 2.18 6.19
C ILE A 67 -10.51 1.17 5.20
N MET A 68 -9.69 0.22 5.68
CA MET A 68 -9.11 -0.82 4.83
C MET A 68 -10.18 -1.72 4.20
N ALA A 69 -11.22 -2.09 4.96
CA ALA A 69 -12.33 -2.89 4.43
C ALA A 69 -13.09 -2.13 3.33
N CYS A 70 -13.36 -0.84 3.54
CA CYS A 70 -14.02 0.02 2.56
C CYS A 70 -13.19 0.17 1.28
N LEU A 71 -11.88 0.42 1.40
CA LEU A 71 -10.98 0.51 0.25
C LEU A 71 -10.92 -0.80 -0.54
N ARG A 72 -10.87 -1.96 0.15
CA ARG A 72 -10.94 -3.27 -0.52
C ARG A 72 -12.26 -3.48 -1.26
N HIS A 73 -13.39 -3.07 -0.66
CA HIS A 73 -14.70 -3.14 -1.33
C HIS A 73 -14.76 -2.25 -2.58
N LYS A 74 -14.07 -1.10 -2.57
CA LYS A 74 -13.90 -0.22 -3.73
C LYS A 74 -12.90 -0.75 -4.77
N GLY A 75 -12.25 -1.90 -4.52
CA GLY A 75 -11.32 -2.56 -5.42
C GLY A 75 -9.85 -2.17 -5.23
N TYR A 76 -9.49 -1.50 -4.14
CA TYR A 76 -8.09 -1.21 -3.83
C TYR A 76 -7.40 -2.41 -3.15
N SER A 77 -6.16 -2.66 -3.54
CA SER A 77 -5.29 -3.70 -2.98
C SER A 77 -3.95 -3.10 -2.55
N THR A 78 -3.35 -3.65 -1.50
CA THR A 78 -1.98 -3.30 -1.07
C THR A 78 -0.92 -4.10 -1.80
N THR A 79 -1.33 -5.13 -2.56
CA THR A 79 -0.43 -5.86 -3.45
C THR A 79 -0.28 -5.02 -4.70
N ALA A 80 0.94 -4.58 -5.00
CA ALA A 80 1.23 -3.96 -6.29
C ALA A 80 0.73 -4.90 -7.40
N PRO A 81 -0.01 -4.39 -8.40
CA PRO A 81 -0.41 -5.22 -9.52
C PRO A 81 0.88 -5.74 -10.16
N THR A 82 0.96 -7.05 -10.35
CA THR A 82 2.10 -7.80 -10.90
C THR A 82 2.35 -7.49 -12.39
N TYR A 83 2.31 -6.21 -12.77
CA TYR A 83 2.59 -5.71 -14.12
C TYR A 83 3.85 -4.82 -14.16
N ALA A 84 4.50 -4.54 -13.03
CA ALA A 84 5.67 -3.64 -12.98
C ALA A 84 7.03 -4.31 -13.29
N LYS A 85 7.05 -5.48 -13.95
CA LYS A 85 8.27 -6.03 -14.58
C LYS A 85 7.93 -6.98 -15.74
N GLN A 86 7.32 -6.48 -16.81
CA GLN A 86 7.56 -7.08 -18.12
C GLN A 86 8.73 -6.33 -18.74
N GLU A 87 9.93 -6.87 -18.54
CA GLU A 87 11.05 -6.59 -19.44
C GLU A 87 10.56 -6.84 -20.87
N PRO A 88 10.96 -6.01 -21.86
CA PRO A 88 10.50 -6.16 -23.23
C PRO A 88 10.73 -7.60 -23.68
N PHE A 89 9.66 -8.26 -24.14
CA PHE A 89 9.76 -9.53 -24.84
C PHE A 89 10.63 -9.30 -26.06
N THR A 90 11.92 -9.60 -25.93
CA THR A 90 12.75 -9.88 -27.08
C THR A 90 12.17 -11.14 -27.70
N PRO A 91 11.84 -11.15 -29.01
CA PRO A 91 11.44 -12.38 -29.66
C PRO A 91 12.60 -13.37 -29.49
N VAL A 92 12.31 -14.51 -28.86
CA VAL A 92 13.25 -15.62 -28.77
C VAL A 92 13.55 -16.02 -30.21
N GLU A 93 14.76 -15.71 -30.68
CA GLU A 93 15.32 -16.26 -31.90
C GLU A 93 15.30 -17.79 -31.74
N LEU A 94 14.32 -18.43 -32.36
CA LEU A 94 14.27 -19.89 -32.55
C LEU A 94 15.51 -20.26 -33.34
N LYS A 95 16.59 -20.62 -32.65
CA LYS A 95 17.73 -21.28 -33.29
C LYS A 95 17.27 -22.70 -33.64
N GLU A 96 16.75 -22.83 -34.86
CA GLU A 96 16.61 -24.10 -35.56
C GLU A 96 17.96 -24.82 -35.55
N GLY A 97 18.10 -25.84 -34.71
CA GLY A 97 19.35 -26.61 -34.69
C GLY A 97 19.60 -27.39 -33.42
N LEU A 98 18.74 -28.35 -33.10
CA LEU A 98 19.19 -29.62 -32.52
C LEU A 98 18.09 -30.69 -32.62
N LEU A 99 18.04 -31.38 -33.77
CA LEU A 99 17.51 -32.75 -33.80
C LEU A 99 18.46 -33.63 -32.98
N PRO A 100 17.99 -34.47 -32.05
CA PRO A 100 18.65 -35.73 -31.78
C PRO A 100 18.19 -36.75 -32.85
N THR A 101 19.05 -36.92 -33.86
CA THR A 101 19.15 -38.19 -34.56
C THR A 101 19.94 -39.17 -33.68
N GLN A 102 19.39 -40.38 -33.54
CA GLN A 102 19.91 -41.60 -32.89
C GLN A 102 19.79 -41.66 -31.37
#